data_AF-A0A9P6CP71-F1
#
_entry.id   AF-A0A9P6CP71-F1
#
_cell.length_a   1.000
_cell.length_b   1.000
_cell.length_c   1.000
_cell.angle_alpha   90.00
_cell.angle_beta   90.00
_cell.angle_gamma   90.00
#
_symmetry.space_group_name_H-M   'P 1'
#
loop_
_entity.id
_entity.type
_entity.pdbx_description
1 polymer ?
#
loop_
_entity_poly.entity_id
_entity_poly.type
_entity_poly.pdbx_seq_one_letter_code
_entity_poly.pdbx_strand_id
1 'polypeptide(L)'
;MDSTTTFPLPLLPTIPDNLDDMDSRKSIRYINTFMKNALIRGLNNVYTLAELVEDSETILCSFLDYALVVCDMICLHIEGTQPCCDESFFTTPNSEGVALLKILGKSSNMNDGGKMYNDIKALQQKIYAWKESPSTYSPNLLRMAVIQFAQEVYWKMEKQRGRLPNKTQVESMDADVLAKAITDKALRSMIDENLQWLASHSDITYLLPFVLSHHDVRTSSYWPSVSPEGLEMVPELVMVHAECWEFAPIDPVTREVKTRK
;
A
#
# COMPACT_ATOMS: atom_id res chain seq x y z
N MET A 1 11.74 21.24 -11.05
CA MET A 1 11.44 19.85 -10.63
C MET A 1 11.39 19.05 -11.91
N ASP A 2 12.53 18.51 -12.34
CA ASP A 2 12.66 17.75 -13.60
C ASP A 2 12.76 16.25 -13.29
N SER A 3 11.78 15.70 -12.57
CA SER A 3 11.59 14.25 -12.55
C SER A 3 10.21 13.94 -13.08
N THR A 4 10.10 13.81 -14.41
CA THR A 4 8.95 13.20 -15.05
C THR A 4 8.96 11.71 -14.70
N THR A 5 8.48 11.35 -13.52
CA THR A 5 8.27 9.94 -13.18
C THR A 5 7.22 9.40 -14.15
N THR A 6 7.64 8.53 -15.05
CA THR A 6 6.78 7.88 -16.05
C THR A 6 6.08 6.69 -15.41
N PHE A 7 4.83 6.44 -15.79
CA PHE A 7 4.15 5.20 -15.46
C PHE A 7 4.65 4.04 -16.33
N PRO A 8 4.73 2.80 -15.81
CA PRO A 8 4.44 2.42 -14.43
C PRO A 8 5.47 2.97 -13.43
N LEU A 9 5.01 3.31 -12.23
CA LEU A 9 5.86 3.70 -11.11
C LEU A 9 6.87 2.58 -10.78
N PRO A 10 8.14 2.91 -10.49
CA PRO A 10 9.13 1.91 -10.09
C PRO A 10 8.74 1.25 -8.75
N LEU A 11 9.20 0.03 -8.54
CA LEU A 11 9.11 -0.62 -7.22
C LEU A 11 10.31 -0.24 -6.37
N LEU A 12 10.07 -0.16 -5.07
CA LEU A 12 11.09 0.05 -4.05
C LEU A 12 11.93 -1.24 -3.84
N PRO A 13 13.21 -1.11 -3.47
CA PRO A 13 14.13 -2.26 -3.35
C PRO A 13 13.80 -3.19 -2.18
N THR A 14 13.66 -4.48 -2.47
CA THR A 14 13.30 -5.55 -1.50
C THR A 14 14.45 -6.54 -1.29
N ILE A 15 14.25 -7.52 -0.39
CA ILE A 15 15.16 -8.64 -0.14
C ILE A 15 14.36 -9.95 -0.01
N PRO A 16 14.93 -11.12 -0.36
CA PRO A 16 14.23 -12.39 -0.31
C PRO A 16 14.19 -13.05 1.07
N ASP A 17 14.87 -12.48 2.07
CA ASP A 17 15.05 -13.05 3.40
C ASP A 17 13.75 -13.17 4.20
N ASN A 18 13.77 -14.07 5.21
CA ASN A 18 12.70 -14.17 6.20
C ASN A 18 12.77 -12.98 7.17
N LEU A 19 11.77 -12.09 7.10
CA LEU A 19 11.73 -10.90 7.94
C LEU A 19 11.39 -11.20 9.40
N ASP A 20 10.72 -12.32 9.67
CA ASP A 20 10.33 -12.73 11.03
C ASP A 20 11.53 -13.17 11.86
N ASP A 21 12.53 -13.80 11.21
CA ASP A 21 13.79 -14.23 11.82
C ASP A 21 14.81 -13.08 11.97
N MET A 22 14.57 -11.96 11.29
CA MET A 22 15.45 -10.80 11.29
C MET A 22 15.19 -9.90 12.51
N ASP A 23 16.24 -9.23 12.99
CA ASP A 23 16.10 -8.14 13.95
C ASP A 23 15.12 -7.07 13.40
N SER A 24 14.09 -6.73 14.17
CA SER A 24 13.01 -5.81 13.79
C SER A 24 13.54 -4.43 13.39
N ARG A 25 14.68 -4.02 13.94
CA ARG A 25 15.36 -2.75 13.62
C ARG A 25 15.95 -2.77 12.21
N LYS A 26 16.21 -3.95 11.66
CA LYS A 26 16.61 -4.17 10.27
C LYS A 26 15.43 -4.51 9.37
N SER A 27 14.46 -5.29 9.85
CA SER A 27 13.36 -5.77 9.02
C SER A 27 12.28 -4.72 8.76
N ILE A 28 12.09 -3.74 9.66
CA ILE A 28 11.02 -2.73 9.54
C ILE A 28 11.01 -1.98 8.21
N ARG A 29 12.19 -1.65 7.67
CA ARG A 29 12.30 -1.01 6.36
C ARG A 29 11.73 -1.87 5.24
N TYR A 30 11.95 -3.19 5.31
CA TYR A 30 11.52 -4.13 4.28
C TYR A 30 10.05 -4.48 4.42
N ILE A 31 9.53 -4.62 5.66
CA ILE A 31 8.09 -4.76 5.93
C ILE A 31 7.33 -3.59 5.29
N ASN A 32 7.77 -2.36 5.57
CA ASN A 32 7.21 -1.14 4.96
C ASN A 32 7.34 -1.14 3.43
N THR A 33 8.49 -1.60 2.93
CA THR A 33 8.75 -1.64 1.49
C THR A 33 7.82 -2.59 0.76
N PHE A 34 7.58 -3.79 1.30
CA PHE A 34 6.68 -4.76 0.69
C PHE A 34 5.25 -4.25 0.61
N MET A 35 4.74 -3.66 1.71
CA MET A 35 3.41 -3.06 1.71
C MET A 35 3.29 -1.92 0.70
N LYS A 36 4.28 -1.02 0.66
CA LYS A 36 4.32 0.09 -0.32
C LYS A 36 4.39 -0.42 -1.76
N ASN A 37 5.15 -1.48 -2.02
CA ASN A 37 5.19 -2.11 -3.34
C ASN A 37 3.85 -2.73 -3.74
N ALA A 38 3.07 -3.29 -2.80
CA ALA A 38 1.71 -3.76 -3.07
C ALA A 38 0.81 -2.59 -3.51
N LEU A 39 0.86 -1.45 -2.81
CA LEU A 39 0.11 -0.23 -3.18
C LEU A 39 0.55 0.31 -4.57
N ILE A 40 1.86 0.39 -4.82
CA ILE A 40 2.41 0.83 -6.12
C ILE A 40 1.94 -0.08 -7.25
N ARG A 41 1.93 -1.40 -7.04
CA ARG A 41 1.41 -2.36 -8.02
C ARG A 41 -0.08 -2.16 -8.28
N GLY A 42 -0.88 -1.90 -7.25
CA GLY A 42 -2.30 -1.55 -7.40
C GLY A 42 -2.49 -0.33 -8.29
N LEU A 43 -1.75 0.75 -8.02
CA LEU A 43 -1.78 1.98 -8.84
C LEU A 43 -1.37 1.75 -10.29
N ASN A 44 -0.26 1.05 -10.51
CA ASN A 44 0.22 0.71 -11.84
C ASN A 44 -0.78 -0.12 -12.62
N ASN A 45 -1.47 -1.02 -11.92
CA ASN A 45 -2.45 -1.91 -12.53
C ASN A 45 -3.74 -1.15 -12.90
N VAL A 46 -4.28 -0.30 -12.01
CA VAL A 46 -5.40 0.61 -12.35
C VAL A 46 -5.05 1.47 -13.57
N TYR A 47 -3.86 2.07 -13.58
CA TYR A 47 -3.40 2.89 -14.69
C TYR A 47 -3.33 2.14 -16.02
N THR A 48 -2.82 0.91 -15.98
CA THR A 48 -2.66 0.06 -17.18
C THR A 48 -4.01 -0.43 -17.69
N LEU A 49 -4.89 -0.85 -16.79
CA LEU A 49 -6.18 -1.44 -17.13
C LEU A 49 -7.21 -0.41 -17.59
N ALA A 50 -7.06 0.86 -17.20
CA ALA A 50 -8.00 1.92 -17.57
C ALA A 50 -8.32 1.94 -19.09
N GLU A 51 -7.34 1.64 -19.95
CA GLU A 51 -7.51 1.61 -21.42
C GLU A 51 -7.87 0.24 -22.01
N LEU A 52 -7.73 -0.83 -21.22
CA LEU A 52 -7.89 -2.20 -21.69
C LEU A 52 -9.23 -2.81 -21.30
N VAL A 53 -9.94 -2.21 -20.34
CA VAL A 53 -11.25 -2.66 -19.89
C VAL A 53 -12.26 -2.47 -21.01
N GLU A 54 -13.00 -3.53 -21.32
CA GLU A 54 -14.03 -3.53 -22.35
C GLU A 54 -15.18 -2.57 -22.01
N ASP A 55 -15.85 -2.03 -23.03
CA ASP A 55 -17.03 -1.16 -22.89
C ASP A 55 -18.29 -1.89 -22.37
N SER A 56 -18.15 -3.11 -21.85
CA SER A 56 -19.23 -3.80 -21.15
C SER A 56 -19.46 -3.14 -19.80
N GLU A 57 -20.69 -2.67 -19.57
CA GLU A 57 -21.10 -2.01 -18.33
C GLU A 57 -20.75 -2.84 -17.07
N THR A 58 -20.99 -4.15 -17.11
CA THR A 58 -20.69 -5.03 -15.97
C THR A 58 -19.19 -5.12 -15.70
N ILE A 59 -18.37 -5.33 -16.73
CA ILE A 59 -16.91 -5.45 -16.59
C ILE A 59 -16.31 -4.13 -16.13
N LEU A 60 -16.79 -3.01 -16.68
CA LEU A 60 -16.37 -1.67 -16.29
C LEU A 60 -16.70 -1.40 -14.82
N CYS A 61 -17.91 -1.71 -14.36
CA CYS A 61 -18.28 -1.54 -12.96
C CYS A 61 -17.39 -2.35 -12.00
N SER A 62 -17.08 -3.61 -12.33
CA SER A 62 -16.18 -4.45 -11.53
C SER A 62 -14.74 -3.92 -11.52
N PHE A 63 -14.25 -3.38 -12.64
CA PHE A 63 -12.96 -2.69 -12.69
C PHE A 63 -12.95 -1.42 -11.81
N LEU A 64 -14.02 -0.64 -11.84
CA LEU A 64 -14.17 0.56 -11.03
C LEU A 64 -14.23 0.22 -9.53
N ASP A 65 -14.84 -0.90 -9.16
CA ASP A 65 -14.78 -1.43 -7.79
C ASP A 65 -13.35 -1.78 -7.37
N TYR A 66 -12.60 -2.45 -8.24
CA TYR A 66 -11.17 -2.70 -8.00
C TYR A 66 -10.37 -1.39 -7.82
N ALA A 67 -10.63 -0.37 -8.63
CA ALA A 67 -9.98 0.92 -8.49
C ALA A 67 -10.33 1.62 -7.15
N LEU A 68 -11.57 1.48 -6.67
CA LEU A 68 -11.98 1.97 -5.35
C LEU A 68 -11.21 1.25 -4.24
N VAL A 69 -11.08 -0.08 -4.31
CA VAL A 69 -10.31 -0.86 -3.34
C VAL A 69 -8.84 -0.40 -3.29
N VAL A 70 -8.22 -0.17 -4.44
CA VAL A 70 -6.85 0.40 -4.50
C VAL A 70 -6.80 1.77 -3.80
N CYS A 71 -7.78 2.64 -4.04
CA CYS A 71 -7.86 3.94 -3.38
C CYS A 71 -8.05 3.82 -1.87
N ASP A 72 -8.91 2.92 -1.40
CA ASP A 72 -9.17 2.70 0.02
C ASP A 72 -7.95 2.10 0.72
N MET A 73 -7.25 1.14 0.11
CA MET A 73 -6.00 0.59 0.65
C MET A 73 -4.91 1.65 0.77
N ILE A 74 -4.84 2.58 -0.18
CA ILE A 74 -3.94 3.72 -0.10
C ILE A 74 -4.39 4.63 1.04
N CYS A 75 -5.65 5.07 1.08
CA CYS A 75 -6.21 5.91 2.15
C CYS A 75 -6.10 5.31 3.56
N LEU A 76 -6.01 3.98 3.68
CA LEU A 76 -5.76 3.32 4.96
C LEU A 76 -4.31 3.52 5.43
N HIS A 77 -3.37 3.57 4.49
CA HIS A 77 -1.94 3.77 4.73
C HIS A 77 -1.53 5.24 4.80
N ILE A 78 -2.14 6.09 3.97
CA ILE A 78 -1.88 7.53 3.95
C ILE A 78 -2.95 8.25 4.77
N GLU A 79 -2.62 9.46 5.19
CA GLU A 79 -3.44 10.35 6.01
C GLU A 79 -4.94 10.47 5.63
N GLY A 80 -5.78 10.74 6.66
CA GLY A 80 -7.19 11.16 6.64
C GLY A 80 -7.59 11.82 7.99
N THR A 81 -8.89 12.05 8.26
CA THR A 81 -9.41 12.75 9.46
C THR A 81 -9.35 11.99 10.81
N GLN A 82 -8.63 10.87 10.84
CA GLN A 82 -8.36 9.99 11.98
C GLN A 82 -6.96 9.41 11.74
N PRO A 83 -6.19 9.03 12.77
CA PRO A 83 -4.81 8.63 12.54
C PRO A 83 -4.78 7.42 11.60
N CYS A 84 -4.09 7.55 10.46
CA CYS A 84 -3.91 6.47 9.49
C CYS A 84 -2.88 5.44 10.01
N CYS A 85 -2.66 4.33 9.30
CA CYS A 85 -1.73 3.29 9.72
C CYS A 85 -0.31 3.85 9.96
N ASP A 86 0.27 4.56 8.99
CA ASP A 86 1.61 5.13 9.13
C ASP A 86 1.66 6.16 10.26
N GLU A 87 0.70 7.08 10.33
CA GLU A 87 0.68 8.10 11.39
C GLU A 87 0.59 7.46 12.78
N SER A 88 -0.32 6.49 12.96
CA SER A 88 -0.47 5.74 14.21
C SER A 88 0.84 5.04 14.57
N PHE A 89 1.47 4.36 13.61
CA PHE A 89 2.74 3.65 13.82
C PHE A 89 3.88 4.57 14.24
N PHE A 90 4.03 5.72 13.59
CA PHE A 90 5.12 6.64 13.89
C PHE A 90 4.89 7.46 15.17
N THR A 91 3.64 7.81 15.49
CA THR A 91 3.33 8.75 16.57
C THR A 91 2.95 8.08 17.88
N THR A 92 2.42 6.85 17.86
CA THR A 92 2.02 6.13 19.07
C THR A 92 3.26 5.72 19.86
N PRO A 93 3.37 6.11 21.15
CA PRO A 93 4.46 5.65 22.00
C PRO A 93 4.37 4.16 22.32
N ASN A 94 5.51 3.48 22.34
CA ASN A 94 5.59 2.09 22.83
C ASN A 94 5.38 2.01 24.36
N SER A 95 5.50 0.80 24.93
CA SER A 95 5.40 0.55 26.38
C SER A 95 6.42 1.32 27.23
N GLU A 96 7.49 1.83 26.63
CA GLU A 96 8.53 2.64 27.27
C GLU A 96 8.28 4.16 27.10
N GLY A 97 7.15 4.55 26.47
CA GLY A 97 6.80 5.95 26.21
C GLY A 97 7.58 6.59 25.06
N VAL A 98 8.17 5.79 24.16
CA VAL A 98 8.97 6.27 23.03
C VAL A 98 8.23 6.02 21.71
N ALA A 99 8.00 7.09 20.94
CA ALA A 99 7.42 7.03 19.60
C ALA A 99 8.53 7.01 18.52
N LEU A 100 8.30 6.32 17.41
CA LEU A 100 9.27 6.26 16.30
C LEU A 100 9.55 7.63 15.69
N LEU A 101 8.57 8.53 15.64
CA LEU A 101 8.74 9.90 15.16
C LEU A 101 9.78 10.68 15.96
N LYS A 102 9.92 10.38 17.26
CA LYS A 102 10.94 10.99 18.13
C LYS A 102 12.35 10.49 17.80
N ILE A 103 12.47 9.24 17.34
CA ILE A 103 13.74 8.60 16.99
C ILE A 103 14.17 9.00 15.57
N LEU A 104 13.26 8.86 14.60
CA LEU A 104 13.51 9.00 13.17
C LEU A 104 13.31 10.44 12.66
N GLY A 105 12.62 11.27 13.45
CA GLY A 105 12.32 12.67 13.14
C GLY A 105 11.07 12.85 12.29
N LYS A 106 10.55 14.10 12.25
CA LYS A 106 9.28 14.44 11.57
C LYS A 106 9.21 14.05 10.10
N SER A 107 10.36 14.03 9.41
CA SER A 107 10.47 13.65 8.01
C SER A 107 10.14 12.18 7.73
N SER A 108 10.03 11.34 8.76
CA SER A 108 9.65 9.92 8.62
C SER A 108 8.14 9.68 8.54
N ASN A 109 7.30 10.70 8.79
CA ASN A 109 5.85 10.62 8.67
C ASN A 109 5.39 11.27 7.35
N MET A 110 4.53 10.58 6.59
CA MET A 110 4.00 11.01 5.27
C MET A 110 2.91 12.09 5.31
N ASN A 111 2.50 12.53 6.50
CA ASN A 111 1.48 13.55 6.68
C ASN A 111 1.83 14.85 5.91
N ASP A 112 0.93 15.30 5.02
CA ASP A 112 1.04 16.56 4.26
C ASP A 112 -0.07 17.57 4.59
N GLY A 113 -0.83 17.34 5.66
CA GLY A 113 -2.01 18.13 5.97
C GLY A 113 -3.22 17.80 5.09
N GLY A 114 -3.31 16.56 4.61
CA GLY A 114 -4.50 15.99 3.96
C GLY A 114 -4.68 16.32 2.47
N LYS A 115 -3.69 16.91 1.79
CA LYS A 115 -3.82 17.21 0.35
C LYS A 115 -4.01 15.92 -0.46
N MET A 116 -3.16 14.94 -0.24
CA MET A 116 -3.20 13.66 -0.94
C MET A 116 -4.51 12.91 -0.69
N TYR A 117 -5.00 12.95 0.55
CA TYR A 117 -6.30 12.40 0.93
C TYR A 117 -7.44 13.01 0.10
N ASN A 118 -7.45 14.34 -0.04
CA ASN A 118 -8.46 15.04 -0.81
C ASN A 118 -8.39 14.69 -2.30
N ASP A 119 -7.19 14.56 -2.88
CA ASP A 119 -7.01 14.14 -4.27
C ASP A 119 -7.56 12.72 -4.52
N ILE A 120 -7.33 11.79 -3.58
CA ILE A 120 -7.87 10.42 -3.68
C ILE A 120 -9.38 10.40 -3.46
N LYS A 121 -9.92 11.16 -2.51
CA LYS A 121 -11.38 11.28 -2.31
C LYS A 121 -12.07 11.87 -3.54
N ALA A 122 -11.45 12.85 -4.21
CA ALA A 122 -11.95 13.39 -5.47
C ALA A 122 -11.94 12.34 -6.59
N LEU A 123 -10.92 11.48 -6.66
CA LEU A 123 -10.93 10.34 -7.57
C LEU A 123 -12.04 9.34 -7.23
N GLN A 124 -12.19 8.95 -5.97
CA GLN A 124 -13.26 8.03 -5.54
C GLN A 124 -14.64 8.56 -5.93
N GLN A 125 -14.91 9.86 -5.73
CA GLN A 125 -16.15 10.50 -6.16
C GLN A 125 -16.37 10.40 -7.67
N LYS A 126 -15.33 10.59 -8.49
CA LYS A 126 -15.41 10.40 -9.95
C LYS A 126 -15.70 8.95 -10.31
N ILE A 127 -15.07 8.00 -9.61
CA ILE A 127 -15.32 6.58 -9.83
C ILE A 127 -16.78 6.22 -9.52
N TYR A 128 -17.32 6.67 -8.39
CA TYR A 128 -18.75 6.49 -8.07
C TYR A 128 -19.65 7.08 -9.16
N ALA A 129 -19.36 8.28 -9.66
CA ALA A 129 -20.13 8.89 -10.75
C ALA A 129 -20.05 8.08 -12.05
N TRP A 130 -18.90 7.49 -12.38
CA TRP A 130 -18.77 6.59 -13.53
C TRP A 130 -19.52 5.27 -13.33
N LYS A 131 -19.61 4.75 -12.11
CA LYS A 131 -20.46 3.58 -11.82
C LYS A 131 -21.94 3.89 -12.00
N GLU A 132 -22.39 5.08 -11.60
CA GLU A 132 -23.77 5.54 -11.80
C GLU A 132 -24.08 5.88 -13.26
N SER A 133 -23.08 6.27 -14.04
CA SER A 133 -23.22 6.62 -15.46
C SER A 133 -22.03 6.10 -16.28
N PRO A 134 -21.97 4.79 -16.57
CA PRO A 134 -20.84 4.14 -17.23
C PRO A 134 -20.45 4.74 -18.59
N SER A 135 -21.43 5.27 -19.32
CA SER A 135 -21.22 5.97 -20.60
C SER A 135 -20.38 7.26 -20.50
N THR A 136 -20.17 7.78 -19.29
CA THR A 136 -19.33 8.98 -19.04
C THR A 136 -17.90 8.62 -18.62
N TYR A 137 -17.59 7.33 -18.51
CA TYR A 137 -16.26 6.85 -18.21
C TYR A 137 -15.25 7.34 -19.25
N SER A 138 -14.07 7.73 -18.79
CA SER A 138 -12.96 8.12 -19.65
C SER A 138 -11.66 7.52 -19.11
N PRO A 139 -11.06 6.56 -19.85
CA PRO A 139 -9.75 6.00 -19.52
C PRO A 139 -8.69 7.07 -19.25
N ASN A 140 -8.65 8.11 -20.10
CA ASN A 140 -7.68 9.19 -19.98
C ASN A 140 -7.89 10.01 -18.70
N LEU A 141 -9.13 10.32 -18.33
CA LEU A 141 -9.41 11.06 -17.09
C LEU A 141 -9.04 10.24 -15.85
N LEU A 142 -9.29 8.92 -15.86
CA LEU A 142 -8.85 8.04 -14.78
C LEU A 142 -7.32 8.01 -14.68
N ARG A 143 -6.61 7.79 -15.80
CA ARG A 143 -5.14 7.80 -15.84
C ARG A 143 -4.54 9.11 -15.35
N MET A 144 -5.07 10.25 -15.80
CA MET A 144 -4.63 11.57 -15.34
C MET A 144 -4.84 11.77 -13.84
N ALA A 145 -6.01 11.37 -13.32
CA ALA A 145 -6.31 11.47 -11.90
C ALA A 145 -5.38 10.57 -11.06
N VAL A 146 -5.11 9.34 -11.52
CA VAL A 146 -4.13 8.44 -10.89
C VAL A 146 -2.74 9.07 -10.89
N ILE A 147 -2.26 9.60 -12.02
CA ILE A 147 -0.95 10.25 -12.11
C ILE A 147 -0.81 11.37 -11.08
N GLN A 148 -1.84 12.20 -10.93
CA GLN A 148 -1.81 13.41 -10.10
C GLN A 148 -1.39 13.13 -8.65
N PHE A 149 -1.99 12.12 -8.00
CA PHE A 149 -1.66 11.81 -6.60
C PHE A 149 -0.60 10.70 -6.48
N ALA A 150 -0.55 9.74 -7.41
CA ALA A 150 0.34 8.60 -7.31
C ALA A 150 1.83 8.99 -7.39
N GLN A 151 2.17 10.02 -8.16
CA GLN A 151 3.53 10.57 -8.16
C GLN A 151 3.91 11.15 -6.80
N GLU A 152 2.96 11.81 -6.12
CA GLU A 152 3.18 12.37 -4.78
C GLU A 152 3.29 11.25 -3.73
N VAL A 153 2.42 10.23 -3.80
CA VAL A 153 2.49 9.00 -2.98
C VAL A 153 3.86 8.35 -3.15
N TYR A 154 4.23 8.06 -4.40
CA TYR A 154 5.51 7.45 -4.72
C TYR A 154 6.68 8.31 -4.24
N TRP A 155 6.65 9.62 -4.48
CA TRP A 155 7.73 10.50 -4.03
C TRP A 155 7.87 10.52 -2.51
N LYS A 156 6.78 10.43 -1.74
CA LYS A 156 6.88 10.30 -0.29
C LYS A 156 7.42 8.94 0.14
N MET A 157 6.98 7.86 -0.51
CA MET A 157 7.48 6.51 -0.24
C MET A 157 8.97 6.35 -0.62
N GLU A 158 9.38 6.85 -1.79
CA GLU A 158 10.72 6.75 -2.36
C GLU A 158 11.67 7.85 -1.88
N LYS A 159 11.24 9.08 -1.59
CA LYS A 159 12.14 10.25 -1.48
C LYS A 159 11.78 11.22 -0.36
N GLN A 160 11.25 10.72 0.75
CA GLN A 160 11.13 11.54 1.95
C GLN A 160 12.50 12.05 2.42
N ARG A 161 12.80 13.32 2.09
CA ARG A 161 14.00 14.04 2.53
C ARG A 161 14.10 14.01 4.05
N GLY A 162 14.88 13.06 4.56
CA GLY A 162 15.35 13.09 5.94
C GLY A 162 16.25 14.31 6.21
N ARG A 163 16.79 14.41 7.43
CA ARG A 163 17.85 15.38 7.81
C ARG A 163 19.04 15.42 6.84
N LEU A 164 19.22 14.37 6.05
CA LEU A 164 20.21 14.27 4.98
C LEU A 164 19.49 14.49 3.63
N PRO A 165 19.94 15.43 2.77
CA PRO A 165 19.27 15.80 1.52
C PRO A 165 18.95 14.67 0.52
N ASN A 166 19.37 13.43 0.80
CA ASN A 166 19.40 12.31 -0.15
C ASN A 166 18.93 10.96 0.44
N LYS A 167 18.31 10.91 1.63
CA LYS A 167 17.78 9.63 2.17
C LYS A 167 16.26 9.53 1.96
N THR A 168 15.78 8.33 1.62
CA THR A 168 14.35 7.96 1.47
C THR A 168 13.67 7.72 2.85
N GLN A 169 12.33 7.59 2.92
CA GLN A 169 11.66 7.17 4.17
C GLN A 169 12.18 5.81 4.63
N VAL A 170 12.28 4.88 3.68
CA VAL A 170 12.78 3.52 3.90
C VAL A 170 14.24 3.53 4.37
N GLU A 171 15.07 4.44 3.88
CA GLU A 171 16.46 4.62 4.30
C GLU A 171 16.59 5.41 5.61
N SER A 172 15.56 6.14 6.00
CA SER A 172 15.52 6.85 7.29
C SER A 172 15.36 5.87 8.46
N MET A 173 14.76 4.70 8.22
CA MET A 173 14.68 3.57 9.16
C MET A 173 16.03 2.84 9.27
N ASP A 174 17.05 3.59 9.66
CA ASP A 174 18.42 3.13 9.80
C ASP A 174 18.56 2.25 11.05
N ALA A 175 19.00 1.00 10.85
CA ALA A 175 19.08 0.01 11.92
C ALA A 175 20.02 0.44 13.06
N ASP A 176 21.10 1.17 12.75
CA ASP A 176 22.05 1.63 13.76
C ASP A 176 21.48 2.78 14.59
N VAL A 177 20.63 3.63 13.99
CA VAL A 177 19.88 4.67 14.71
C VAL A 177 18.84 4.03 15.61
N LEU A 178 18.08 3.06 15.10
CA LEU A 178 17.07 2.33 15.87
C LEU A 178 17.70 1.55 17.03
N ALA A 179 18.82 0.86 16.80
CA ALA A 179 19.51 0.06 17.83
C ALA A 179 20.01 0.88 19.02
N LYS A 180 20.23 2.19 18.85
CA LYS A 180 20.61 3.10 19.94
C LYS A 180 19.43 3.59 20.77
N ALA A 181 18.20 3.48 20.27
CA ALA A 181 17.04 4.16 20.82
C ALA A 181 15.88 3.22 21.21
N ILE A 182 15.78 2.04 20.61
CA ILE A 182 14.72 1.07 20.86
C ILE A 182 15.27 -0.36 20.84
N THR A 183 14.73 -1.20 21.72
CA THR A 183 15.06 -2.63 21.74
C THR A 183 14.36 -3.36 20.59
N ASP A 184 14.92 -4.49 20.14
CA ASP A 184 14.27 -5.34 19.13
C ASP A 184 12.86 -5.78 19.58
N LYS A 185 12.71 -6.22 20.82
CA LYS A 185 11.42 -6.65 21.37
C LYS A 185 10.38 -5.53 21.35
N ALA A 186 10.75 -4.30 21.74
CA ALA A 186 9.83 -3.18 21.77
C ALA A 186 9.39 -2.77 20.36
N LEU A 187 10.32 -2.71 19.40
CA LEU A 187 9.98 -2.39 18.02
C LEU A 187 9.12 -3.49 17.37
N ARG A 188 9.41 -4.76 17.64
CA ARG A 188 8.56 -5.88 17.19
C ARG A 188 7.12 -5.76 17.71
N SER A 189 6.93 -5.44 19.00
CA SER A 189 5.60 -5.17 19.57
C SER A 189 4.86 -4.06 18.81
N MET A 190 5.55 -2.94 18.50
CA MET A 190 4.95 -1.84 17.74
C MET A 190 4.53 -2.27 16.33
N ILE A 191 5.30 -3.15 15.69
CA ILE A 191 4.97 -3.70 14.36
C ILE A 191 3.71 -4.55 14.45
N ASP A 192 3.65 -5.46 15.43
CA ASP A 192 2.51 -6.35 15.64
C ASP A 192 1.23 -5.55 15.97
N GLU A 193 1.34 -4.54 16.84
CA GLU A 193 0.25 -3.62 17.17
C GLU A 193 -0.24 -2.84 15.94
N ASN A 194 0.66 -2.41 15.07
CA ASN A 194 0.30 -1.72 13.83
C ASN A 194 -0.39 -2.65 12.82
N LEU A 195 0.06 -3.90 12.71
CA LEU A 195 -0.61 -4.91 11.86
C LEU A 195 -2.02 -5.23 12.39
N GLN A 196 -2.17 -5.35 13.71
CA GLN A 196 -3.48 -5.52 14.35
C GLN A 196 -4.39 -4.32 14.10
N TRP A 197 -3.86 -3.10 14.22
CA TRP A 197 -4.59 -1.88 13.91
C TRP A 197 -5.04 -1.87 12.45
N LEU A 198 -4.16 -2.21 11.51
CA LEU A 198 -4.48 -2.26 10.09
C LEU A 198 -5.62 -3.27 9.82
N ALA A 199 -5.52 -4.46 10.41
CA ALA A 199 -6.55 -5.50 10.28
C ALA A 199 -7.88 -5.09 10.92
N SER A 200 -7.89 -4.33 12.02
CA SER A 200 -9.13 -3.90 12.68
C SER A 200 -9.80 -2.68 12.02
N HIS A 201 -9.07 -1.94 11.20
CA HIS A 201 -9.56 -0.75 10.49
C HIS A 201 -9.76 -0.99 8.99
N SER A 202 -9.70 -2.25 8.56
CA SER A 202 -9.99 -2.66 7.20
C SER A 202 -10.99 -3.81 7.17
N ASP A 203 -11.69 -3.94 6.06
CA ASP A 203 -12.43 -5.14 5.77
C ASP A 203 -11.45 -6.22 5.30
N ILE A 204 -11.39 -7.32 6.05
CA ILE A 204 -10.45 -8.42 5.80
C ILE A 204 -10.68 -9.11 4.45
N THR A 205 -11.91 -9.03 3.91
CA THR A 205 -12.26 -9.54 2.57
C THR A 205 -11.58 -8.73 1.46
N TYR A 206 -11.14 -7.50 1.76
CA TYR A 206 -10.30 -6.69 0.88
C TYR A 206 -8.83 -6.73 1.26
N LEU A 207 -8.48 -6.54 2.54
CA LEU A 207 -7.09 -6.38 2.96
C LEU A 207 -6.23 -7.59 2.58
N LEU A 208 -6.63 -8.80 2.99
CA LEU A 208 -5.79 -9.98 2.79
C LEU A 208 -5.67 -10.35 1.29
N PRO A 209 -6.77 -10.44 0.52
CA PRO A 209 -6.67 -10.67 -0.91
C PRO A 209 -5.90 -9.57 -1.65
N PHE A 210 -6.00 -8.30 -1.23
CA PHE A 210 -5.21 -7.21 -1.82
C PHE A 210 -3.72 -7.43 -1.62
N VAL A 211 -3.28 -7.65 -0.38
CA VAL A 211 -1.87 -7.86 -0.05
C VAL A 211 -1.31 -9.05 -0.81
N LEU A 212 -2.05 -10.16 -0.86
CA LEU A 212 -1.66 -11.34 -1.61
C LEU A 212 -1.58 -11.02 -3.11
N SER A 213 -2.66 -10.53 -3.71
CA SER A 213 -2.73 -10.31 -5.16
C SER A 213 -1.81 -9.21 -5.71
N HIS A 214 -1.16 -8.44 -4.84
CA HIS A 214 -0.18 -7.41 -5.21
C HIS A 214 1.23 -7.70 -4.68
N HIS A 215 1.45 -8.84 -4.02
CA HIS A 215 2.80 -9.28 -3.64
C HIS A 215 3.37 -10.30 -4.63
N ASP A 216 4.57 -10.02 -5.14
CA ASP A 216 5.30 -10.95 -6.00
C ASP A 216 6.16 -11.89 -5.15
N VAL A 217 5.74 -13.15 -5.04
CA VAL A 217 6.39 -14.19 -4.23
C VAL A 217 7.86 -14.43 -4.62
N ARG A 218 8.26 -14.05 -5.85
CA ARG A 218 9.66 -14.15 -6.30
C ARG A 218 10.57 -13.14 -5.61
N THR A 219 10.01 -12.06 -5.07
CA THR A 219 10.77 -11.03 -4.33
C THR A 219 10.98 -11.42 -2.86
N SER A 220 10.03 -12.16 -2.27
CA SER A 220 10.18 -12.86 -0.99
C SER A 220 9.03 -13.86 -0.83
N SER A 221 9.35 -15.09 -0.45
CA SER A 221 8.35 -16.11 -0.12
C SER A 221 7.82 -16.01 1.32
N TYR A 222 8.39 -15.13 2.13
CA TYR A 222 8.09 -14.99 3.56
C TYR A 222 7.12 -13.84 3.87
N TRP A 223 6.79 -13.02 2.87
CA TRP A 223 5.83 -11.93 3.02
C TRP A 223 4.60 -12.16 2.11
N PRO A 224 3.39 -11.73 2.50
CA PRO A 224 3.02 -11.37 3.88
C PRO A 224 3.14 -12.58 4.82
N SER A 225 3.45 -12.32 6.09
CA SER A 225 3.40 -13.36 7.12
C SER A 225 1.93 -13.61 7.46
N VAL A 226 1.38 -14.70 6.91
CA VAL A 226 -0.02 -15.13 7.09
C VAL A 226 0.02 -16.53 7.66
N SER A 227 -0.76 -16.77 8.72
CA SER A 227 -0.83 -18.11 9.30
C SER A 227 -1.44 -19.11 8.29
N PRO A 228 -1.16 -20.42 8.43
CA PRO A 228 -1.78 -21.44 7.59
C PRO A 228 -3.31 -21.33 7.55
N GLU A 229 -3.94 -21.08 8.70
CA GLU A 229 -5.39 -20.90 8.81
C GLU A 229 -5.86 -19.66 8.03
N GLY A 230 -5.10 -18.56 8.10
CA GLY A 230 -5.38 -17.37 7.31
C GLY A 230 -5.30 -17.63 5.80
N LEU A 231 -4.35 -18.45 5.35
CA LEU A 231 -4.22 -18.87 3.95
C LEU A 231 -5.37 -19.78 3.50
N GLU A 232 -5.82 -20.69 4.37
CA GLU A 232 -6.96 -21.58 4.11
C GLU A 232 -8.27 -20.81 3.91
N MET A 233 -8.42 -19.64 4.56
CA MET A 233 -9.59 -18.77 4.40
C MET A 233 -9.57 -17.91 3.13
N VAL A 234 -8.43 -17.76 2.46
CA VAL A 234 -8.28 -16.86 1.29
C VAL A 234 -9.31 -17.14 0.19
N PRO A 235 -9.58 -18.39 -0.22
CA PRO A 235 -10.59 -18.66 -1.23
C PRO A 235 -11.97 -18.10 -0.87
N GLU A 236 -12.40 -18.26 0.40
CA GLU A 236 -13.70 -17.75 0.86
C GLU A 236 -13.73 -16.22 0.87
N LEU A 237 -12.65 -15.57 1.30
CA LEU A 237 -12.53 -14.11 1.31
C LEU A 237 -12.56 -13.53 -0.11
N VAL A 238 -11.88 -14.18 -1.05
CA VAL A 238 -11.86 -13.77 -2.47
C VAL A 238 -13.24 -13.87 -3.10
N MET A 239 -14.02 -14.90 -2.73
CA MET A 239 -15.36 -15.11 -3.28
C MET A 239 -16.37 -14.00 -2.93
N VAL A 240 -16.13 -13.22 -1.86
CA VAL A 240 -17.00 -12.10 -1.48
C VAL A 240 -17.00 -10.99 -2.56
N HIS A 241 -15.87 -10.81 -3.25
CA HIS A 241 -15.65 -9.77 -4.25
C HIS A 241 -14.93 -10.33 -5.49
N ALA A 242 -15.34 -11.50 -5.97
CA ALA A 242 -14.63 -12.27 -7.00
C ALA A 242 -14.37 -11.45 -8.27
N GLU A 243 -15.35 -10.66 -8.69
CA GLU A 243 -15.31 -9.78 -9.85
C GLU A 243 -14.26 -8.66 -9.72
N CYS A 244 -13.96 -8.21 -8.51
CA CYS A 244 -12.90 -7.24 -8.24
C CYS A 244 -11.52 -7.90 -8.41
N TRP A 245 -11.34 -9.12 -7.92
CA TRP A 245 -10.06 -9.83 -7.95
C TRP A 245 -9.69 -10.39 -9.32
N GLU A 246 -10.63 -10.44 -10.27
CA GLU A 246 -10.30 -10.62 -11.68
C GLU A 246 -9.33 -9.53 -12.16
N PHE A 247 -9.46 -8.33 -11.61
CA PHE A 247 -8.61 -7.20 -11.98
C PHE A 247 -7.24 -7.19 -11.31
N ALA A 248 -6.94 -8.09 -10.38
CA ALA A 248 -5.64 -8.07 -9.70
C ALA A 248 -4.51 -8.66 -10.59
N PRO A 249 -3.24 -8.24 -10.41
CA PRO A 249 -2.14 -8.72 -11.25
C PRO A 249 -1.69 -10.14 -10.93
N ILE A 250 -1.96 -10.63 -9.71
CA ILE A 250 -1.62 -11.97 -9.23
C ILE A 250 -2.88 -12.58 -8.64
N ASP A 251 -3.09 -13.88 -8.87
CA ASP A 251 -4.19 -14.59 -8.23
C ASP A 251 -3.94 -14.70 -6.71
N PRO A 252 -4.85 -14.20 -5.86
CA PRO A 252 -4.65 -14.22 -4.41
C PRO A 252 -4.59 -15.63 -3.83
N VAL A 253 -5.24 -16.62 -4.46
CA VAL A 253 -5.29 -18.02 -4.01
C VAL A 253 -4.08 -18.79 -4.53
N THR A 254 -3.86 -18.81 -5.84
CA THR A 254 -2.79 -19.63 -6.43
C THR A 254 -1.42 -18.96 -6.37
N ARG A 255 -1.39 -17.64 -6.11
CA ARG A 255 -0.17 -16.80 -6.12
C ARG A 255 0.47 -16.69 -7.52
N GLU A 256 -0.24 -17.09 -8.57
CA GLU A 256 0.26 -17.05 -9.95
C GLU A 256 0.01 -15.69 -10.61
N VAL A 257 0.96 -15.22 -11.41
CA VAL A 257 0.80 -13.99 -12.19
C VAL A 257 -0.27 -14.19 -13.26
N LYS A 258 -1.28 -13.32 -13.28
CA LYS A 258 -2.34 -13.38 -14.29
C LYS A 258 -1.82 -12.80 -15.60
N THR A 259 -1.76 -13.63 -16.65
CA THR A 259 -1.56 -13.15 -18.02
C THR A 259 -2.92 -12.80 -18.60
N ARG A 260 -3.20 -11.51 -18.79
CA ARG A 260 -4.41 -11.12 -19.54
C ARG A 260 -4.18 -11.34 -21.02
N LYS A 261 -5.16 -11.98 -21.65
CA LYS A 261 -5.23 -12.16 -23.10
C LYS A 261 -5.90 -10.97 -23.75
#